data_AF-A0A6N2RK25-F1
#
_entry.id   AF-A0A6N2RK25-F1
#
_cell.length_a   1.000
_cell.length_b   1.000
_cell.length_c   1.000
_cell.angle_alpha   90.00
_cell.angle_beta   90.00
_cell.angle_gamma   90.00
#
_symmetry.space_group_name_H-M   'P 1'
#
loop_
_entity.id
_entity.type
_entity.pdbx_description
1 polymer ?
#
loop_
_entity_poly.entity_id
_entity_poly.type
_entity_poly.pdbx_seq_one_letter_code
_entity_poly.pdbx_strand_id
1 'polypeptide(L)'
;MERENLRALLVTHLDTLRRNLEVVSIEVLKTKYEKPYKALAKDICTAASEYTRELSLSGIRLKTIYFNDAKTYIDSAIQKTTKLKEISQAAFKRQDIEEIEKLALELRQEILDALHPFFLKHLCLYLSSDCFDTPGKMPDLYNDVTGCIWKDGAWLPFDDTSSGMLFFMREEPVEADIAPISYPAIPISGQEEKKAS
;
A
#
# COMPACT_ATOMS: atom_id res chain seq x y z
N MET A 1 6.95 11.53 -17.49
CA MET A 1 6.70 11.08 -18.88
C MET A 1 5.43 10.24 -19.00
N GLU A 2 5.35 9.00 -18.50
CA GLU A 2 4.14 8.16 -18.72
C GLU A 2 2.85 8.75 -18.11
N ARG A 3 2.89 9.16 -16.84
CA ARG A 3 1.74 9.80 -16.16
C ARG A 3 1.26 11.07 -16.86
N GLU A 4 2.18 11.93 -17.28
CA GLU A 4 1.84 13.18 -17.98
C GLU A 4 1.19 12.91 -19.33
N ASN A 5 1.65 11.88 -20.04
CA ASN A 5 1.04 11.45 -21.30
C ASN A 5 -0.38 10.93 -21.09
N LEU A 6 -0.61 10.11 -20.06
CA LEU A 6 -1.95 9.62 -19.69
C LEU A 6 -2.89 10.78 -19.34
N ARG A 7 -2.41 11.76 -18.57
CA ARG A 7 -3.17 12.97 -18.24
C ARG A 7 -3.53 13.76 -19.49
N ALA A 8 -2.55 14.05 -20.35
CA ALA A 8 -2.75 14.83 -21.57
C ALA A 8 -3.74 14.16 -22.54
N LEU A 9 -3.67 12.83 -22.67
CA LEU A 9 -4.60 12.05 -23.48
C LEU A 9 -6.02 12.16 -22.94
N LEU A 10 -6.21 11.96 -21.63
CA LEU A 10 -7.52 12.08 -21.01
C LEU A 10 -8.08 13.49 -21.15
N VAL A 11 -7.29 14.53 -20.88
CA VAL A 11 -7.68 15.94 -21.07
C VAL A 11 -8.17 16.19 -22.50
N THR A 12 -7.47 15.67 -23.50
CA THR A 12 -7.86 15.83 -24.91
C THR A 12 -9.24 15.23 -25.19
N HIS A 13 -9.53 14.05 -24.65
CA HIS A 13 -10.82 13.40 -24.83
C HIS A 13 -11.94 14.12 -24.06
N LEU A 14 -11.68 14.56 -22.82
CA LEU A 14 -12.63 15.34 -22.03
C LEU A 14 -12.96 16.68 -22.70
N ASP A 15 -11.96 17.38 -23.23
CA ASP A 15 -12.13 18.61 -24.00
C ASP A 15 -12.98 18.41 -25.24
N THR A 16 -12.78 17.28 -25.93
CA THR A 16 -13.58 16.93 -27.11
C THR A 16 -15.05 16.74 -26.72
N LEU A 17 -15.32 16.03 -25.62
CA LEU A 17 -16.69 15.86 -25.12
C LEU A 17 -17.32 17.19 -24.69
N ARG A 18 -16.56 18.03 -23.98
CA ARG A 18 -17.01 19.37 -23.55
C ARG A 18 -17.44 20.23 -24.74
N ARG A 19 -16.58 20.35 -25.76
CA ARG A 19 -16.89 21.12 -26.99
C ARG A 19 -18.11 20.57 -27.73
N ASN A 20 -18.28 19.24 -27.76
CA ASN A 20 -19.46 18.63 -28.37
C ASN A 20 -20.75 19.02 -27.64
N LEU A 21 -20.72 19.07 -26.30
CA LEU A 21 -21.87 19.41 -25.46
C LEU A 21 -22.23 20.90 -25.50
N GLU A 22 -21.26 21.78 -25.79
CA GLU A 22 -21.51 23.21 -26.04
C GLU A 22 -22.32 23.46 -27.31
N VAL A 23 -22.17 22.60 -28.33
CA VAL A 23 -22.81 22.77 -29.65
C VAL A 23 -24.07 21.93 -29.77
N VAL A 24 -24.11 20.76 -29.13
CA VAL A 24 -25.14 19.74 -29.35
C VAL A 24 -25.53 19.10 -28.02
N SER A 25 -26.84 18.95 -27.79
CA SER A 25 -27.33 18.29 -26.57
C SER A 25 -26.92 16.81 -26.54
N ILE A 26 -26.85 16.24 -25.32
CA ILE A 26 -26.46 14.85 -25.12
C ILE A 26 -27.40 13.85 -25.82
N GLU A 27 -28.69 14.19 -25.97
CA GLU A 27 -29.68 13.36 -26.66
C GLU A 27 -29.37 13.25 -28.15
N VAL A 28 -28.96 14.37 -28.77
CA VAL A 28 -28.60 14.39 -30.19
C VAL A 28 -27.28 13.66 -30.42
N LEU A 29 -26.31 13.77 -29.50
CA LEU A 29 -25.08 12.99 -29.55
C LEU A 29 -25.34 11.48 -29.47
N LYS A 30 -26.28 11.06 -28.63
CA LYS A 30 -26.64 9.63 -28.47
C LYS A 30 -27.48 9.06 -29.61
N THR A 31 -28.02 9.90 -30.49
CA THR A 31 -28.90 9.48 -31.59
C THR A 31 -28.24 9.74 -32.94
N LYS A 32 -28.21 11.00 -33.41
CA LYS A 32 -27.68 11.38 -34.73
C LYS A 32 -26.17 11.13 -34.86
N TYR A 33 -25.43 11.28 -33.76
CA TYR A 33 -23.97 11.10 -33.71
C TYR A 33 -23.56 9.89 -32.84
N GLU A 34 -24.42 8.87 -32.76
CA GLU A 34 -24.25 7.75 -31.82
C GLU A 34 -22.89 7.05 -31.97
N LYS A 35 -22.47 6.75 -33.21
CA LYS A 35 -21.20 6.06 -33.49
C LYS A 35 -19.98 6.82 -32.97
N PRO A 36 -19.72 8.09 -33.39
CA PRO A 36 -18.58 8.84 -32.87
C PRO A 36 -18.69 9.14 -31.38
N TYR A 37 -19.90 9.35 -30.84
CA TYR A 37 -20.09 9.53 -29.40
C TYR A 37 -19.69 8.26 -28.61
N LYS A 38 -20.13 7.08 -29.04
CA LYS A 38 -19.76 5.81 -28.40
C LYS A 38 -18.27 5.53 -28.47
N ALA A 39 -17.62 5.86 -29.59
CA ALA A 39 -16.17 5.76 -29.72
C ALA A 39 -15.45 6.66 -28.72
N LEU A 40 -15.80 7.95 -28.68
CA LEU A 40 -15.22 8.90 -27.72
C LEU A 40 -15.48 8.48 -26.27
N ALA A 41 -16.68 7.99 -25.96
CA ALA A 41 -17.00 7.52 -24.61
C ALA A 41 -16.14 6.31 -24.19
N LYS A 42 -15.84 5.40 -25.13
CA LYS A 42 -14.92 4.30 -24.90
C LYS A 42 -13.49 4.79 -24.68
N ASP A 43 -13.04 5.78 -25.45
CA ASP A 43 -11.70 6.36 -25.31
C ASP A 43 -11.55 7.07 -23.96
N ILE A 44 -12.55 7.87 -23.54
CA ILE A 44 -12.60 8.48 -22.21
C ILE A 44 -12.56 7.41 -21.12
N CYS A 45 -13.36 6.35 -21.24
CA CYS A 45 -13.40 5.27 -20.24
C CYS A 45 -12.04 4.59 -20.10
N THR A 46 -11.39 4.28 -21.23
CA THR A 46 -10.07 3.65 -21.26
C THR A 46 -9.02 4.57 -20.64
N ALA A 47 -8.91 5.81 -21.11
CA ALA A 47 -7.93 6.77 -20.62
C ALA A 47 -8.13 7.12 -19.13
N ALA A 48 -9.39 7.29 -18.69
CA ALA A 48 -9.70 7.53 -17.28
C ALA A 48 -9.34 6.33 -16.40
N SER A 49 -9.58 5.11 -16.88
CA SER A 49 -9.23 3.89 -16.15
C SER A 49 -7.72 3.71 -16.02
N GLU A 50 -6.98 3.95 -17.10
CA GLU A 50 -5.51 3.88 -17.10
C GLU A 50 -4.90 4.95 -16.20
N TYR A 51 -5.38 6.19 -16.31
CA TYR A 51 -4.88 7.29 -15.49
C TYR A 51 -5.20 7.11 -14.00
N THR A 52 -6.43 6.68 -13.70
CA THR A 52 -6.84 6.36 -12.32
C THR A 52 -5.98 5.22 -11.77
N ARG A 53 -5.72 4.17 -12.55
CA ARG A 53 -4.86 3.05 -12.15
C ARG A 53 -3.44 3.54 -11.82
N GLU A 54 -2.86 4.35 -12.70
CA GLU A 54 -1.53 4.93 -12.48
C GLU A 54 -1.49 5.75 -11.17
N LEU A 55 -2.46 6.65 -10.95
CA LEU A 55 -2.48 7.45 -9.71
C LEU A 55 -2.72 6.62 -8.45
N SER A 56 -3.63 5.65 -8.52
CA SER A 56 -4.06 4.88 -7.35
C SER A 56 -3.08 3.78 -6.94
N LEU A 57 -2.40 3.14 -7.90
CA LEU A 57 -1.58 1.96 -7.61
C LEU A 57 -0.07 2.17 -7.77
N SER A 58 0.37 3.18 -8.53
CA SER A 58 1.81 3.38 -8.81
C SER A 58 2.64 3.54 -7.53
N GLY A 59 3.83 2.95 -7.53
CA GLY A 59 4.76 3.02 -6.40
C GLY A 59 4.39 2.20 -5.16
N ILE A 60 3.25 1.49 -5.14
CA ILE A 60 2.97 0.50 -4.09
C ILE A 60 3.88 -0.71 -4.32
N ARG A 61 4.82 -0.94 -3.38
CA ARG A 61 5.77 -2.05 -3.45
C ARG A 61 5.19 -3.29 -2.78
N LEU A 62 5.28 -4.43 -3.47
CA LEU A 62 4.87 -5.74 -2.96
C LEU A 62 5.83 -6.79 -3.50
N LYS A 63 6.41 -7.63 -2.64
CA LYS A 63 7.12 -8.82 -3.09
C LYS A 63 6.12 -9.78 -3.74
N THR A 64 6.52 -10.43 -4.83
CA THR A 64 5.66 -11.31 -5.64
C THR A 64 4.98 -12.41 -4.82
N ILE A 65 5.68 -12.94 -3.80
CA ILE A 65 5.15 -13.99 -2.92
C ILE A 65 3.89 -13.57 -2.17
N TYR A 66 3.72 -12.28 -1.88
CA TYR A 66 2.57 -11.72 -1.17
C TYR A 66 1.50 -11.16 -2.09
N PHE A 67 1.70 -11.21 -3.41
CA PHE A 67 0.81 -10.54 -4.35
C PHE A 67 -0.62 -11.05 -4.26
N ASN A 68 -0.82 -12.37 -4.20
CA ASN A 68 -2.16 -12.95 -4.12
C ASN A 68 -2.89 -12.55 -2.83
N ASP A 69 -2.18 -12.53 -1.70
CA ASP A 69 -2.75 -12.14 -0.41
C ASP A 69 -3.07 -10.65 -0.39
N ALA A 70 -2.13 -9.80 -0.81
CA ALA A 70 -2.32 -8.36 -0.91
C ALA A 70 -3.46 -7.99 -1.87
N LYS A 71 -3.61 -8.74 -2.98
CA LYS A 71 -4.69 -8.55 -3.95
C LYS A 71 -6.07 -8.66 -3.29
N THR A 72 -6.25 -9.53 -2.30
CA THR A 72 -7.55 -9.66 -1.60
C THR A 72 -7.95 -8.37 -0.88
N TYR A 73 -6.99 -7.67 -0.26
CA TYR A 73 -7.21 -6.38 0.39
C TYR A 73 -7.53 -5.29 -0.63
N ILE A 74 -6.77 -5.23 -1.73
CA ILE A 74 -6.97 -4.27 -2.83
C ILE A 74 -8.35 -4.47 -3.46
N ASP A 75 -8.71 -5.70 -3.82
CA ASP A 75 -10.01 -6.03 -4.40
C ASP A 75 -11.16 -5.66 -3.45
N SER A 76 -11.00 -5.93 -2.14
CA SER A 76 -12.01 -5.56 -1.14
C SER A 76 -12.21 -4.04 -1.05
N ALA A 77 -11.12 -3.27 -1.09
CA ALA A 77 -11.19 -1.80 -1.11
C ALA A 77 -11.91 -1.30 -2.37
N ILE A 78 -11.52 -1.83 -3.54
CA ILE A 78 -12.12 -1.50 -4.84
C ILE A 78 -13.62 -1.86 -4.89
N GLN A 79 -14.04 -2.96 -4.27
CA GLN A 79 -15.45 -3.36 -4.23
C GLN A 79 -16.30 -2.44 -3.34
N LYS A 80 -15.72 -1.87 -2.29
CA LYS A 80 -16.44 -1.02 -1.32
C LYS A 80 -16.43 0.45 -1.70
N THR A 81 -15.46 0.89 -2.50
CA THR A 81 -15.28 2.30 -2.84
C THR A 81 -16.42 2.87 -3.69
N THR A 82 -16.80 4.12 -3.43
CA THR A 82 -17.68 4.90 -4.31
C THR A 82 -16.90 5.68 -5.37
N LYS A 83 -15.57 5.79 -5.22
CA LYS A 83 -14.71 6.68 -6.00
C LYS A 83 -14.73 6.37 -7.49
N LEU A 84 -14.80 5.09 -7.88
CA LEU A 84 -14.89 4.72 -9.31
C LEU A 84 -16.14 5.28 -9.99
N LYS A 85 -17.28 5.28 -9.29
CA LYS A 85 -18.52 5.87 -9.80
C LYS A 85 -18.43 7.38 -9.86
N GLU A 86 -17.83 8.01 -8.85
CA GLU A 86 -17.60 9.45 -8.80
C GLU A 86 -16.67 9.92 -9.93
N ILE A 87 -15.60 9.17 -10.22
CA ILE A 87 -14.67 9.43 -11.34
C ILE A 87 -15.41 9.36 -12.68
N SER A 88 -16.25 8.34 -12.87
CA SER A 88 -17.07 8.24 -14.09
C SER A 88 -17.99 9.46 -14.24
N GLN A 89 -18.57 9.96 -13.15
CA GLN A 89 -19.38 11.18 -13.19
C GLN A 89 -18.55 12.43 -13.47
N ALA A 90 -17.37 12.56 -12.88
CA ALA A 90 -16.46 13.66 -13.14
C ALA A 90 -16.09 13.70 -14.63
N ALA A 91 -15.75 12.56 -15.22
CA ALA A 91 -15.43 12.46 -16.65
C ALA A 91 -16.62 12.80 -17.57
N PHE A 92 -17.79 12.18 -17.35
CA PHE A 92 -18.90 12.26 -18.32
C PHE A 92 -19.92 13.37 -18.06
N LYS A 93 -20.01 13.91 -16.84
CA LYS A 93 -20.94 15.01 -16.53
C LYS A 93 -20.26 16.35 -16.39
N ARG A 94 -19.04 16.39 -15.85
CA ARG A 94 -18.34 17.64 -15.51
C ARG A 94 -17.12 17.89 -16.39
N GLN A 95 -16.57 16.84 -17.01
CA GLN A 95 -15.34 16.88 -17.80
C GLN A 95 -14.15 17.50 -17.01
N ASP A 96 -14.09 17.23 -15.71
CA ASP A 96 -13.16 17.86 -14.78
C ASP A 96 -11.99 16.91 -14.46
N ILE A 97 -10.78 17.27 -14.93
CA ILE A 97 -9.59 16.44 -14.72
C ILE A 97 -9.05 16.56 -13.29
N GLU A 98 -9.10 17.75 -12.70
CA GLU A 98 -8.64 17.99 -11.33
C GLU A 98 -9.48 17.19 -10.32
N GLU A 99 -10.79 17.09 -10.54
CA GLU A 99 -11.67 16.25 -9.72
C GLU A 99 -11.38 14.76 -9.90
N ILE A 100 -11.13 14.28 -11.12
CA ILE A 100 -10.72 12.90 -11.38
C ILE A 100 -9.41 12.58 -10.63
N GLU A 101 -8.44 13.49 -10.68
CA GLU A 101 -7.16 13.34 -9.97
C GLU A 101 -7.36 13.24 -8.46
N LYS A 102 -8.15 14.14 -7.90
CA LYS A 102 -8.50 14.13 -6.47
C LYS A 102 -9.14 12.79 -6.07
N LEU A 103 -10.14 12.34 -6.81
CA LEU A 103 -10.86 11.09 -6.52
C LEU A 103 -9.95 9.85 -6.66
N ALA A 104 -9.03 9.85 -7.63
CA ALA A 104 -8.05 8.78 -7.80
C ALA A 104 -7.03 8.72 -6.65
N LEU A 105 -6.63 9.88 -6.11
CA LEU A 105 -5.76 9.95 -4.93
C LEU A 105 -6.51 9.56 -3.64
N GLU A 106 -7.79 9.87 -3.52
CA GLU A 106 -8.62 9.36 -2.42
C GLU A 106 -8.75 7.83 -2.50
N LEU A 107 -8.98 7.27 -3.69
CA LEU A 107 -8.98 5.82 -3.92
C LEU A 107 -7.62 5.19 -3.55
N ARG A 108 -6.50 5.87 -3.87
CA ARG A 108 -5.17 5.42 -3.42
C ARG A 108 -5.12 5.25 -1.91
N GLN A 109 -5.60 6.26 -1.18
CA GLN A 109 -5.55 6.23 0.28
C GLN A 109 -6.40 5.08 0.83
N GLU A 110 -7.61 4.86 0.29
CA GLU A 110 -8.46 3.73 0.68
C GLU A 110 -7.76 2.37 0.45
N ILE A 111 -7.02 2.22 -0.65
CA ILE A 111 -6.24 1.02 -0.95
C ILE A 111 -5.07 0.85 0.03
N LEU A 112 -4.34 1.94 0.34
CA LEU A 112 -3.23 1.90 1.30
C LEU A 112 -3.72 1.58 2.72
N ASP A 113 -4.85 2.17 3.14
CA ASP A 113 -5.47 1.90 4.44
C ASP A 113 -5.92 0.44 4.54
N ALA A 114 -6.48 -0.12 3.45
CA ALA A 114 -6.85 -1.53 3.39
C ALA A 114 -5.63 -2.46 3.48
N LEU A 115 -4.50 -2.08 2.88
CA LEU A 115 -3.25 -2.85 2.95
C LEU A 115 -2.51 -2.68 4.27
N HIS A 116 -2.79 -1.61 5.03
CA HIS A 116 -2.03 -1.26 6.23
C HIS A 116 -1.98 -2.40 7.29
N PRO A 117 -3.09 -3.07 7.65
CA PRO A 117 -3.04 -4.19 8.59
C PRO A 117 -2.17 -5.35 8.08
N PHE A 118 -2.19 -5.60 6.77
CA PHE A 118 -1.37 -6.62 6.14
C PHE A 118 0.12 -6.27 6.23
N PHE A 119 0.48 -5.00 6.03
CA PHE A 119 1.85 -4.53 6.22
C PHE A 119 2.30 -4.67 7.67
N LEU A 120 1.48 -4.25 8.65
CA LEU A 120 1.82 -4.38 10.07
C LEU A 120 2.06 -5.83 10.48
N LYS A 121 1.25 -6.77 9.98
CA LYS A 121 1.42 -8.20 10.26
C LYS A 121 2.76 -8.77 9.78
N HIS A 122 3.37 -8.14 8.77
CA HIS A 122 4.65 -8.58 8.18
C HIS A 122 5.81 -7.64 8.55
N LEU A 123 5.62 -6.84 9.60
CA LEU A 123 6.70 -6.05 10.19
C LEU A 123 7.62 -7.00 10.99
N CYS A 124 8.92 -6.90 10.76
CA CYS A 124 9.94 -7.69 11.43
C CYS A 124 11.19 -6.83 11.69
N LEU A 125 12.15 -7.40 12.41
CA LEU A 125 13.42 -6.74 12.68
C LEU A 125 14.48 -7.23 11.70
N TYR A 126 15.28 -6.33 11.16
CA TYR A 126 16.49 -6.65 10.40
C TYR A 126 17.72 -6.45 11.29
N LEU A 127 18.46 -7.53 11.50
CA LEU A 127 19.71 -7.55 12.26
C LEU A 127 20.87 -7.62 11.28
N SER A 128 21.60 -6.53 11.12
CA SER A 128 22.89 -6.53 10.41
C SER A 128 23.99 -7.18 11.26
N SER A 129 25.11 -7.56 10.64
CA SER A 129 26.33 -7.98 11.36
C SER A 129 26.71 -7.04 12.51
N ASP A 130 26.60 -5.73 12.26
CA ASP A 130 26.97 -4.69 13.21
C ASP A 130 26.16 -4.72 14.50
N CYS A 131 24.95 -5.31 14.50
CA CYS A 131 24.14 -5.50 15.71
C CYS A 131 24.81 -6.46 16.69
N PHE A 132 25.65 -7.38 16.21
CA PHE A 132 26.39 -8.34 17.02
C PHE A 132 27.78 -7.81 17.40
N ASP A 133 28.40 -7.04 16.51
CA ASP A 133 29.76 -6.53 16.71
C ASP A 133 29.80 -5.24 17.55
N THR A 134 28.73 -4.44 17.53
CA THR A 134 28.65 -3.15 18.23
C THR A 134 27.65 -3.19 19.39
N PRO A 135 28.13 -3.18 20.65
CA PRO A 135 27.24 -3.13 21.81
C PRO A 135 26.30 -1.93 21.76
N GLY A 136 25.00 -2.19 21.97
CA GLY A 136 23.95 -1.15 21.98
C GLY A 136 23.43 -0.76 20.59
N LYS A 137 23.94 -1.32 19.49
CA LYS A 137 23.37 -1.13 18.16
C LYS A 137 22.01 -1.84 18.08
N MET A 138 20.94 -1.05 17.93
CA MET A 138 19.59 -1.58 17.77
C MET A 138 19.37 -2.12 16.34
N PRO A 139 18.54 -3.16 16.18
CA PRO A 139 18.08 -3.62 14.87
C PRO A 139 17.14 -2.60 14.22
N ASP A 140 17.08 -2.63 12.88
CA ASP A 140 16.21 -1.76 12.09
C ASP A 140 14.83 -2.43 11.88
N LEU A 141 13.76 -1.63 11.76
CA LEU A 141 12.46 -2.16 11.35
C LEU A 141 12.47 -2.47 9.86
N TYR A 142 11.94 -3.62 9.50
CA TYR A 142 11.81 -4.09 8.12
C TYR A 142 10.38 -4.54 7.86
N ASN A 143 9.86 -4.26 6.68
CA ASN A 143 8.58 -4.76 6.24
C ASN A 143 8.78 -5.79 5.13
N ASP A 144 8.50 -7.05 5.43
CA ASP A 144 8.79 -8.15 4.51
C ASP A 144 7.90 -8.14 3.26
N VAL A 145 6.70 -7.57 3.36
CA VAL A 145 5.77 -7.45 2.23
C VAL A 145 6.26 -6.44 1.21
N THR A 146 6.70 -5.27 1.65
CA THR A 146 7.11 -4.17 0.76
C THR A 146 8.58 -4.23 0.38
N GLY A 147 9.37 -5.01 1.13
CA GLY A 147 10.82 -5.06 0.98
C GLY A 147 11.49 -3.75 1.38
N CYS A 148 10.96 -3.06 2.38
CA CYS A 148 11.45 -1.76 2.81
C CYS A 148 11.99 -1.80 4.24
N ILE A 149 13.04 -1.03 4.49
CA ILE A 149 13.66 -0.83 5.81
C ILE A 149 13.37 0.59 6.30
N TRP A 150 13.14 0.77 7.60
CA TRP A 150 12.94 2.06 8.22
C TRP A 150 14.28 2.67 8.61
N LYS A 151 14.66 3.78 7.97
CA LYS A 151 15.88 4.53 8.27
C LYS A 151 15.60 6.02 8.20
N ASP A 152 16.14 6.77 9.17
CA ASP A 152 16.08 8.24 9.22
C ASP A 152 14.66 8.82 9.05
N GLY A 153 13.65 8.14 9.61
CA GLY A 153 12.26 8.59 9.55
C GLY A 153 11.53 8.27 8.24
N ALA A 154 12.10 7.43 7.38
CA ALA A 154 11.49 7.02 6.10
C ALA A 154 11.62 5.51 5.82
N TRP A 155 10.65 4.97 5.08
CA TRP A 155 10.72 3.62 4.52
C TRP A 155 11.50 3.66 3.20
N LEU A 156 12.62 2.94 3.14
CA LEU A 156 13.50 2.88 1.97
C LEU A 156 13.52 1.45 1.39
N PRO A 157 13.53 1.27 0.06
CA PRO A 157 13.72 -0.04 -0.55
C PRO A 157 14.99 -0.73 -0.06
N PHE A 158 14.85 -1.99 0.36
CA PHE A 158 15.93 -2.82 0.88
C PHE A 158 15.65 -4.29 0.54
N ASP A 159 15.89 -4.64 -0.72
CA ASP A 159 15.54 -5.94 -1.27
C ASP A 159 16.56 -7.04 -0.90
N ASP A 160 17.83 -6.68 -0.72
CA ASP A 160 18.89 -7.62 -0.35
C ASP A 160 19.08 -7.67 1.18
N THR A 161 18.56 -8.73 1.79
CA THR A 161 18.70 -8.99 3.22
C THR A 161 19.80 -10.01 3.54
N SER A 162 20.59 -10.44 2.55
CA SER A 162 21.57 -11.54 2.69
C SER A 162 22.69 -11.25 3.70
N SER A 163 23.00 -9.97 3.92
CA SER A 163 24.03 -9.51 4.86
C SER A 163 23.58 -9.49 6.32
N GLY A 164 22.37 -9.99 6.62
CA GLY A 164 21.82 -9.98 7.97
C GLY A 164 20.76 -11.05 8.17
N MET A 165 20.01 -10.93 9.26
CA MET A 165 18.94 -11.86 9.63
C MET A 165 17.62 -11.11 9.82
N LEU A 166 16.53 -11.70 9.35
CA LEU A 166 15.17 -11.20 9.60
C LEU A 166 14.58 -11.94 10.80
N PHE A 167 14.10 -11.17 11.78
CA PHE A 167 13.49 -11.68 12.99
C PHE A 167 12.01 -11.30 13.03
N PHE A 168 11.15 -12.27 12.72
CA PHE A 168 9.71 -12.09 12.65
C PHE A 168 9.09 -12.20 14.04
N MET A 169 8.19 -11.28 14.39
CA MET A 169 7.31 -11.48 15.53
C MET A 169 6.34 -12.61 15.22
N ARG A 170 6.38 -13.67 16.02
CA ARG A 170 5.32 -14.68 16.06
C ARG A 170 4.43 -14.37 17.25
N GLU A 171 3.16 -14.13 16.99
CA GLU A 171 2.15 -14.34 18.03
C GLU A 171 1.98 -15.86 18.15
N GLU A 172 2.62 -16.47 19.15
CA GLU A 172 2.20 -17.81 19.56
C GLU A 172 0.78 -17.69 20.14
N PRO A 173 -0.14 -18.62 19.81
CA PRO A 173 -1.33 -18.76 20.63
C PRO A 173 -0.84 -19.05 22.04
N VAL A 174 -1.20 -18.18 23.00
CA VAL A 174 -0.92 -18.42 24.42
C VAL A 174 -1.79 -19.60 24.85
N GLU A 175 -1.39 -20.82 24.54
CA GLU A 175 -1.71 -21.96 25.39
C GLU A 175 -0.83 -21.79 26.63
N ALA A 176 -1.45 -21.29 27.70
CA ALA A 176 -0.80 -21.15 28.99
C ALA A 176 -0.52 -22.54 29.57
N ASP A 177 0.52 -23.21 29.09
CA ASP A 177 1.13 -24.33 29.82
C ASP A 177 2.21 -23.75 30.74
N ILE A 178 1.75 -23.30 31.90
CA ILE A 178 2.57 -22.67 32.93
C ILE A 178 3.34 -23.76 33.69
N ALA A 179 4.27 -24.44 33.02
CA ALA A 179 5.26 -25.22 33.74
C ALA A 179 6.21 -24.24 34.46
N PRO A 180 6.39 -24.31 35.79
CA PRO A 180 7.24 -23.38 36.50
C PRO A 180 8.69 -23.51 36.00
N ILE A 181 9.24 -22.41 35.52
CA ILE A 181 10.66 -22.29 35.19
C ILE A 181 11.44 -22.51 36.50
N SER A 182 12.09 -23.67 36.62
CA SER A 182 13.00 -23.94 37.73
C SER A 182 14.31 -23.22 37.47
N TYR A 183 14.53 -22.09 38.14
CA TYR A 183 15.82 -21.42 38.14
C TYR A 183 16.79 -22.23 39.01
N PRO A 184 17.99 -22.57 38.52
CA PRO A 184 18.99 -23.24 39.34
C PRO A 184 19.37 -22.32 40.51
N ALA A 185 19.21 -22.83 41.73
CA ALA A 185 19.64 -22.12 42.93
C ALA A 185 21.16 -21.96 42.90
N ILE A 186 21.64 -20.72 42.92
CA ILE A 186 23.06 -20.40 43.08
C ILE A 186 23.46 -20.87 44.49
N PRO A 187 24.41 -21.80 44.65
CA PRO A 187 24.85 -22.21 45.97
C PRO A 187 25.62 -21.05 46.60
N ILE A 188 25.07 -20.49 47.68
CA ILE A 188 25.79 -19.53 48.51
C ILE A 188 26.88 -20.30 49.25
N SER A 189 28.12 -20.17 48.78
CA SER A 189 29.29 -20.60 49.53
C SER A 189 29.64 -19.56 50.59
N GLY A 190 29.77 -20.02 51.83
CA GLY A 190 30.57 -19.38 52.88
C GLY A 190 29.96 -18.20 53.61
N GLN A 191 29.47 -18.44 54.83
CA GLN A 191 29.83 -17.58 55.96
C GLN A 191 30.26 -18.45 57.14
N GLU A 192 31.53 -18.28 57.48
CA GLU A 192 32.23 -18.67 58.68
C GLU A 192 31.65 -18.03 59.96
N GLU A 193 31.85 -18.75 61.07
CA GLU A 193 31.98 -18.29 62.47
C GLU A 193 30.74 -17.71 63.21
N LYS A 194 30.37 -18.34 64.34
CA LYS A 194 31.01 -18.10 65.65
C LYS A 194 30.48 -19.04 66.75
N LYS A 195 31.43 -19.62 67.50
CA LYS A 195 31.25 -20.23 68.83
C LYS A 195 30.82 -19.20 69.88
N ALA A 196 29.90 -19.59 70.75
CA ALA A 196 29.79 -19.32 72.20
C ALA A 196 28.36 -19.75 72.61
N SER A 197 28.10 -20.48 73.69
CA SER A 197 28.87 -20.82 74.90
C SER A 197 28.34 -22.13 75.47
#